data_AF-A0A920ULN9-F1
#
_entry.id   AF-A0A920ULN9-F1
#
_cell.length_a   1.000
_cell.length_b   1.000
_cell.length_c   1.000
_cell.angle_alpha   90.00
_cell.angle_beta   90.00
_cell.angle_gamma   90.00
#
_symmetry.space_group_name_H-M   'P 1'
#
loop_
_entity.id
_entity.type
_entity.pdbx_description
1 polymer ?
#
loop_
_entity_poly.entity_id
_entity_poly.type
_entity_poly.pdbx_seq_one_letter_code
_entity_poly.pdbx_strand_id
1 'polypeptide(L)'
;MRISNSVDQVIKEIQRLKSQYNLGEFFFIDQAFNQPPDFAKALCKSLIAANLDIKWNTNMSTDGSDSELISLMTQAGCQMVLNLVGL
;
A
#
# COMPACT_ATOMS: atom_id res chain seq x y z
N MET A 1 -6.45 0.69 6.00
CA MET A 1 -5.45 1.69 6.43
C MET A 1 -5.49 2.89 5.47
N ARG A 2 -5.30 4.12 5.98
CA ARG A 2 -5.34 5.34 5.17
C ARG A 2 -3.93 5.77 4.74
N ILE A 3 -3.68 5.91 3.45
CA ILE A 3 -2.48 6.49 2.81
C ILE A 3 -2.44 8.01 2.92
N SER A 4 -3.53 8.66 3.36
CA SER A 4 -3.51 10.09 3.71
C SER A 4 -2.65 10.41 4.97
N ASN A 5 -2.14 9.39 5.66
CA ASN A 5 -1.15 9.53 6.73
C ASN A 5 0.27 9.59 6.18
N SER A 6 1.23 10.09 6.97
CA SER A 6 2.65 9.99 6.59
C SER A 6 3.09 8.52 6.46
N VAL A 7 4.08 8.25 5.61
CA VAL A 7 4.63 6.90 5.41
C VAL A 7 5.05 6.26 6.74
N ASP A 8 5.73 7.02 7.62
CA ASP A 8 6.17 6.53 8.93
C ASP A 8 5.00 6.11 9.83
N GLN A 9 3.90 6.86 9.81
CA GLN A 9 2.71 6.50 10.58
C GLN A 9 2.06 5.22 10.07
N VAL A 10 2.01 5.04 8.74
CA VAL A 10 1.48 3.83 8.10
C VAL A 10 2.33 2.61 8.50
N ILE A 11 3.65 2.70 8.39
CA ILE A 11 4.56 1.61 8.76
C ILE A 11 4.44 1.27 10.26
N LYS A 12 4.44 2.27 11.14
CA LYS A 12 4.29 2.06 12.59
C LYS A 12 2.99 1.37 12.94
N GLU A 13 1.89 1.74 12.27
CA GLU A 13 0.60 1.13 12.53
C GLU A 13 0.54 -0.32 12.04
N ILE A 14 1.11 -0.64 10.87
CA ILE A 14 1.23 -2.02 10.39
C ILE A 14 2.05 -2.86 11.37
N GLN A 15 3.21 -2.34 11.82
CA GLN A 15 4.06 -3.02 12.80
C GLN A 15 3.32 -3.29 14.10
N ARG A 16 2.61 -2.29 14.65
CA ARG A 16 1.80 -2.43 15.86
C ARG A 16 0.70 -3.47 15.69
N LEU A 17 -0.02 -3.43 14.57
CA LEU A 17 -1.10 -4.37 14.28
C LEU A 17 -0.59 -5.80 14.09
N LYS A 18 0.54 -5.98 13.39
CA LYS A 18 1.21 -7.28 13.25
C LYS A 18 1.68 -7.79 14.61
N SER A 19 2.35 -6.98 15.42
CA SER A 19 2.87 -7.43 16.72
C SER A 19 1.77 -7.74 17.72
N GLN A 20 0.69 -6.96 17.73
CA GLN A 20 -0.37 -7.08 18.73
C GLN A 20 -1.40 -8.17 18.37
N TYR A 21 -1.67 -8.37 17.08
CA TYR A 21 -2.76 -9.23 16.62
C TYR A 21 -2.32 -10.32 15.64
N ASN A 22 -1.02 -10.42 15.33
CA ASN A 22 -0.46 -11.37 14.36
C ASN A 22 -1.12 -11.26 12.96
N LEU A 23 -1.45 -10.04 12.55
CA LEU A 23 -2.07 -9.79 11.25
C LEU A 23 -1.04 -9.90 10.12
N GLY A 24 -1.39 -10.68 9.09
CA GLY A 24 -0.58 -10.85 7.88
C GLY A 24 -1.18 -10.19 6.63
N GLU A 25 -2.44 -9.75 6.68
CA GLU A 25 -3.16 -9.20 5.53
C GLU A 25 -3.78 -7.83 5.84
N PHE A 26 -3.63 -6.90 4.90
CA PHE A 26 -4.09 -5.52 5.04
C PHE A 26 -4.85 -5.03 3.81
N PHE A 27 -5.72 -4.05 3.99
CA PHE A 27 -6.38 -3.34 2.90
C PHE A 27 -6.16 -1.83 3.03
N PHE A 28 -5.61 -1.18 2.00
CA PHE A 28 -5.50 0.28 1.92
C PHE A 28 -6.77 0.86 1.29
N ILE A 29 -7.49 1.68 2.07
CA ILE A 29 -8.88 2.06 1.80
C ILE A 29 -9.08 3.39 1.07
N ASP A 30 -8.02 4.14 0.76
CA ASP A 30 -8.20 5.42 0.05
C ASP A 30 -8.68 5.21 -1.39
N GLN A 31 -9.24 6.29 -1.94
CA GLN A 31 -9.88 6.30 -3.26
C GLN A 31 -8.92 5.89 -4.40
N ALA A 32 -7.63 6.22 -4.28
CA ALA A 32 -6.63 5.89 -5.29
C ALA A 32 -5.25 5.74 -4.63
N PHE A 33 -4.79 4.51 -4.45
CA PHE A 33 -3.47 4.24 -3.86
C PHE A 33 -2.32 4.85 -4.66
N ASN A 34 -2.47 4.88 -5.98
CA ASN A 34 -1.46 5.40 -6.90
C ASN A 34 -1.37 6.94 -6.93
N GLN A 35 -2.15 7.66 -6.11
CA GLN A 35 -2.21 9.12 -6.13
C GLN A 35 -2.01 9.73 -4.72
N PRO A 36 -0.99 10.58 -4.51
CA PRO A 36 0.05 10.98 -5.45
C PRO A 36 1.12 9.86 -5.63
N PRO A 37 1.72 9.72 -6.83
CA PRO A 37 2.62 8.61 -7.14
C PRO A 37 3.90 8.59 -6.28
N ASP A 38 4.45 9.76 -5.94
CA ASP A 38 5.65 9.85 -5.11
C ASP A 38 5.42 9.28 -3.71
N PHE A 39 4.24 9.54 -3.13
CA PHE A 39 3.85 8.96 -1.86
C PHE A 39 3.70 7.45 -1.98
N ALA A 40 2.99 6.96 -3.01
CA ALA A 40 2.78 5.54 -3.24
C ALA A 40 4.10 4.78 -3.36
N LYS A 41 5.05 5.31 -4.13
CA LYS A 41 6.40 4.75 -4.28
C LYS A 41 7.18 4.78 -2.95
N ALA A 42 7.11 5.89 -2.21
CA ALA A 42 7.78 6.01 -0.91
C ALA A 42 7.23 5.00 0.11
N LEU A 43 5.92 4.79 0.13
CA LEU A 43 5.28 3.79 0.98
C LEU A 43 5.71 2.37 0.59
N CYS A 44 5.65 2.00 -0.70
CA CYS A 44 6.11 0.69 -1.15
C CYS A 44 7.58 0.43 -0.80
N LYS A 45 8.47 1.41 -1.04
CA LYS A 45 9.89 1.30 -0.67
C LYS A 45 10.07 1.09 0.84
N SER A 46 9.28 1.77 1.66
CA SER A 46 9.34 1.63 3.12
C SER A 46 8.80 0.28 3.61
N LEU A 47 7.75 -0.26 2.97
CA LEU A 47 7.24 -1.60 3.24
C LEU A 47 8.28 -2.68 2.92
N ILE A 48 8.97 -2.56 1.78
CA ILE A 48 10.06 -3.45 1.37
C ILE A 48 11.21 -3.37 2.37
N ALA A 49 11.65 -2.16 2.72
CA ALA A 49 12.75 -1.94 3.66
C ALA A 49 12.43 -2.46 5.07
N ALA A 50 11.18 -2.35 5.51
CA ALA A 50 10.75 -2.84 6.81
C ALA A 50 10.61 -4.37 6.88
N ASN A 51 10.60 -5.06 5.73
CA ASN A 51 10.53 -6.53 5.61
C ASN A 51 9.47 -7.16 6.54
N LEU A 52 8.26 -6.59 6.54
CA LEU A 52 7.21 -6.94 7.50
C LEU A 52 6.53 -8.28 7.20
N ASP A 53 6.83 -8.92 6.06
CA ASP A 53 6.18 -10.14 5.59
C ASP A 53 4.65 -10.06 5.72
N ILE A 54 4.08 -9.13 4.95
CA ILE A 54 2.64 -8.89 4.90
C ILE A 54 2.17 -8.96 3.45
N LYS A 55 0.88 -9.24 3.28
CA LYS A 55 0.15 -9.11 2.03
C LYS A 55 -0.82 -7.96 2.14
N TRP A 56 -1.08 -7.30 1.02
CA TRP A 56 -2.07 -6.22 1.03
C TRP A 56 -2.78 -6.05 -0.31
N ASN A 57 -3.94 -5.41 -0.23
CA ASN A 57 -4.81 -5.11 -1.36
C ASN A 57 -5.22 -3.65 -1.31
N THR A 58 -5.64 -3.09 -2.44
CA THR A 58 -6.04 -1.68 -2.50
C THR A 58 -6.97 -1.36 -3.67
N ASN A 59 -7.50 -0.13 -3.69
CA ASN A 59 -8.12 0.49 -4.84
C ASN A 59 -7.10 1.33 -5.61
N MET A 60 -7.17 1.31 -6.93
CA MET A 60 -6.29 2.10 -7.80
C MET A 60 -7.11 2.88 -8.83
N SER A 61 -6.68 4.10 -9.14
CA SER A 61 -7.20 4.86 -10.28
C SER A 61 -6.63 4.29 -11.58
N THR A 62 -7.41 4.32 -12.66
CA THR A 62 -6.95 3.97 -14.01
C THR A 62 -5.88 4.94 -14.52
N ASP A 63 -5.88 6.16 -13.99
CA ASP A 63 -5.00 7.23 -14.44
C ASP A 63 -3.68 7.23 -13.65
N GLY A 64 -2.56 7.34 -14.37
CA GLY A 64 -1.24 7.55 -13.75
C GLY A 64 -0.57 6.29 -13.19
N SER A 65 -0.94 5.10 -13.67
CA SER A 65 -0.19 3.87 -13.37
C SER A 65 1.09 3.81 -14.21
N ASP A 66 2.25 4.00 -13.59
CA ASP A 66 3.55 3.74 -14.21
C ASP A 66 4.10 2.35 -13.84
N SER A 67 4.96 1.79 -14.69
CA SER A 67 5.50 0.44 -14.51
C SER A 67 6.41 0.30 -13.28
N GLU A 68 7.05 1.38 -12.83
CA GLU A 68 7.88 1.39 -11.62
C GLU A 68 7.01 1.18 -10.38
N LEU A 69 5.89 1.91 -10.27
CA LEU A 69 4.97 1.79 -9.16
C LEU A 69 4.38 0.39 -9.08
N ILE A 70 3.93 -0.19 -10.21
CA ILE A 70 3.39 -1.55 -10.24
C ILE A 70 4.45 -2.58 -9.76
N SER A 71 5.70 -2.41 -10.19
CA SER A 71 6.81 -3.25 -9.74
C SER A 71 7.05 -3.13 -8.23
N LEU A 72 7.05 -1.90 -7.71
CA LEU A 72 7.21 -1.64 -6.27
C LEU A 72 6.03 -2.19 -5.45
N MET A 73 4.80 -2.08 -5.94
CA MET A 73 3.62 -2.64 -5.30
C MET A 73 3.74 -4.15 -5.16
N THR A 74 4.12 -4.83 -6.24
CA THR A 74 4.34 -6.29 -6.25
C THR A 74 5.40 -6.70 -5.25
N GLN A 75 6.56 -6.03 -5.27
CA GLN A 75 7.67 -6.31 -4.35
C GLN A 75 7.30 -6.04 -2.88
N ALA A 76 6.44 -5.04 -2.63
CA ALA A 76 5.96 -4.70 -1.29
C ALA A 76 4.85 -5.63 -0.77
N GLY A 77 4.41 -6.64 -1.55
CA GLY A 77 3.40 -7.61 -1.14
C GLY A 77 1.96 -7.31 -1.58
N CYS A 78 1.77 -6.42 -2.57
CA CYS A 78 0.44 -6.20 -3.16
C CYS A 78 -0.02 -7.46 -3.90
N GLN A 79 -1.22 -7.97 -3.58
CA GLN A 79 -1.77 -9.16 -4.22
C GLN A 79 -2.89 -8.85 -5.21
N MET A 80 -3.70 -7.84 -4.90
CA MET A 80 -4.86 -7.47 -5.71
C MET A 80 -5.05 -5.96 -5.72
N VAL A 81 -5.34 -5.44 -6.90
CA VAL A 81 -5.84 -4.07 -7.09
C VAL A 81 -7.28 -4.14 -7.58
N LEU A 82 -8.16 -3.40 -6.91
CA LEU A 82 -9.52 -3.16 -7.36
C LEU A 82 -9.52 -1.88 -8.18
N ASN A 83 -9.97 -1.97 -9.43
CA ASN A 83 -10.19 -0.80 -10.25
C ASN A 83 -11.56 -0.22 -9.91
N LEU A 84 -11.60 1.01 -9.40
CA LEU A 84 -12.84 1.77 -9.28
C LEU A 84 -13.22 2.27 -10.68
N VAL A 85 -13.92 1.44 -11.46
CA VAL A 85 -14.67 1.95 -12.61
C VAL A 85 -15.88 2.67 -12.03
N GLY A 86 -16.02 3.96 -12.33
CA GLY A 86 -17.08 4.82 -11.81
C GLY A 86 -18.46 4.16 -11.88
N LEU A 87 -18.99 3.83 -10.70
CA LEU A 87 -20.42 3.77 -10.42
C LEU A 87 -20.86 5.15 -9.92
#